data_AF-A0A9D5M8V2-F1
#
_entry.id   AF-A0A9D5M8V2-F1
#
_cell.length_a   1.000
_cell.length_b   1.000
_cell.length_c   1.000
_cell.angle_alpha   90.00
_cell.angle_beta   90.00
_cell.angle_gamma   90.00
#
_symmetry.space_group_name_H-M   'P 1'
#
loop_
_entity.id
_entity.type
_entity.pdbx_description
1 polymer ?
#
loop_
_entity_poly.entity_id
_entity_poly.type
_entity_poly.pdbx_seq_one_letter_code
_entity_poly.pdbx_strand_id
1 'polypeptide(L)'
;MIRDQFKDVKKVTAKETRKKATMGEKNFYAKQIGKYQDLSKSVGISMIITTSMLAIAFALALILFIFTRGTESEYETWRFVVWTSIFAVSFIFTVVWYIFIKPSLLRKIEDYRHELERINAQSLSKARGIYSLYGEDYKRKQEKIHEEEKKKAEKEAKEKAERTATLEENAENDSEKGVN
;
A
#
# COMPACT_ATOMS: atom_id res chain seq x y z
N MET A 1 -20.67 20.26 13.01
CA MET A 1 -20.01 21.10 11.97
C MET A 1 -18.90 20.35 11.21
N ILE A 2 -19.05 19.03 10.96
CA ILE A 2 -18.08 18.19 10.22
C ILE A 2 -18.60 17.87 8.79
N ARG A 3 -19.87 18.16 8.50
CA ARG A 3 -20.55 17.82 7.25
C ARG A 3 -20.21 18.75 6.08
N ASP A 4 -19.69 19.96 6.35
CA ASP A 4 -19.33 20.93 5.30
C ASP A 4 -17.91 20.78 4.76
N GLN A 5 -17.03 20.02 5.43
CA GLN A 5 -15.69 19.74 4.91
C GLN A 5 -15.68 18.71 3.77
N PHE A 6 -16.80 18.00 3.53
CA PHE A 6 -16.93 17.01 2.47
C PHE A 6 -17.75 17.48 1.26
N LYS A 7 -18.25 18.72 1.27
CA LYS A 7 -19.09 19.24 0.18
C LYS A 7 -18.28 19.77 -1.01
N ASP A 8 -17.00 20.07 -0.79
CA ASP A 8 -16.02 20.45 -1.80
C ASP A 8 -14.92 19.39 -1.98
N VAL A 9 -15.29 18.10 -1.87
CA VAL A 9 -14.46 17.05 -2.49
C VAL A 9 -14.58 17.29 -3.99
N LYS A 10 -13.66 18.11 -4.49
CA LYS A 10 -13.43 18.50 -5.87
C LYS A 10 -14.03 17.44 -6.78
N LYS A 11 -15.16 17.76 -7.44
CA LYS A 11 -15.83 16.87 -8.40
C LYS A 11 -14.74 16.18 -9.20
N VAL A 12 -14.55 14.89 -8.95
CA VAL A 12 -13.57 14.06 -9.65
C VAL A 12 -13.74 14.40 -11.12
N THR A 13 -12.71 14.97 -11.73
CA THR A 13 -12.85 15.51 -13.08
C THR A 13 -13.36 14.37 -13.97
N ALA A 14 -14.24 14.58 -14.96
CA ALA A 14 -14.80 13.48 -15.77
C ALA A 14 -13.74 12.49 -16.31
N LYS A 15 -12.51 12.99 -16.50
CA LYS A 15 -11.31 12.22 -16.86
C LYS A 15 -10.79 11.29 -15.75
N GLU A 16 -10.81 11.73 -14.50
CA GLU A 16 -10.45 10.92 -13.33
C GLU A 16 -11.52 9.86 -13.03
N THR A 17 -12.81 10.18 -13.22
CA THR A 17 -13.92 9.22 -13.04
C THR A 17 -13.85 8.11 -14.09
N ARG A 18 -13.55 8.44 -15.35
CA ARG A 18 -13.28 7.46 -16.40
C ARG A 18 -12.06 6.58 -16.07
N LYS A 19 -10.96 7.18 -15.61
CA LYS A 19 -9.76 6.42 -15.21
C LYS A 19 -10.02 5.48 -14.03
N LYS A 20 -10.80 5.94 -13.05
CA LYS A 20 -11.23 5.16 -11.89
C LYS A 20 -12.07 3.95 -12.33
N ALA A 21 -13.01 4.16 -13.26
CA ALA A 21 -13.82 3.09 -13.84
C ALA A 21 -12.99 2.07 -14.64
N THR A 22 -11.95 2.51 -15.36
CA THR A 22 -11.11 1.60 -16.17
C THR A 22 -10.06 0.82 -15.38
N MET A 23 -9.47 1.40 -14.32
CA MET A 23 -8.39 0.73 -13.56
C MET A 23 -8.87 0.00 -12.30
N GLY A 24 -10.10 0.26 -11.86
CA GLY A 24 -10.59 -0.11 -10.55
C GLY A 24 -10.16 0.90 -9.47
N GLU A 25 -11.06 1.16 -8.51
CA GLU A 25 -10.88 2.22 -7.51
C GLU A 25 -9.58 2.04 -6.69
N LYS A 26 -9.28 0.80 -6.27
CA LYS A 26 -8.08 0.47 -5.49
C LYS A 26 -6.77 0.80 -6.21
N ASN A 27 -6.67 0.46 -7.49
CA ASN A 27 -5.47 0.71 -8.30
C ASN A 27 -5.31 2.19 -8.65
N PHE A 28 -6.43 2.90 -8.83
CA PHE A 28 -6.42 4.34 -9.08
C PHE A 28 -5.79 5.11 -7.90
N TYR A 29 -6.26 4.84 -6.68
CA TYR A 29 -5.74 5.49 -5.48
C TYR A 29 -4.29 5.09 -5.17
N ALA A 30 -3.93 3.80 -5.31
CA ALA A 30 -2.55 3.33 -5.12
C ALA A 30 -1.55 4.04 -6.06
N LYS A 31 -1.93 4.19 -7.34
CA LYS A 31 -1.10 4.85 -8.35
C LYS A 31 -0.98 6.36 -8.13
N GLN A 32 -2.05 7.02 -7.69
CA GLN A 32 -2.03 8.45 -7.36
C GLN A 32 -1.12 8.73 -6.17
N ILE A 33 -1.18 7.92 -5.11
CA ILE A 33 -0.31 8.06 -3.93
C ILE A 33 1.17 8.04 -4.33
N GLY A 34 1.60 7.01 -5.06
CA GLY A 34 2.99 6.90 -5.54
C GLY A 34 3.39 8.10 -6.40
N LYS A 35 2.53 8.53 -7.32
CA LYS A 35 2.79 9.70 -8.18
C LYS A 35 2.98 11.00 -7.38
N TYR A 36 2.14 11.27 -6.39
CA TYR A 36 2.25 12.49 -5.58
C TYR A 36 3.45 12.44 -4.64
N GLN A 37 3.80 11.26 -4.11
CA GLN A 37 4.97 11.06 -3.28
C GLN A 37 6.27 11.27 -4.08
N ASP A 38 6.37 10.68 -5.27
CA ASP A 38 7.51 10.85 -6.16
C ASP A 38 7.64 12.30 -6.62
N LEU A 39 6.53 12.96 -6.98
CA LEU A 39 6.53 14.37 -7.34
C LEU A 39 7.00 15.25 -6.18
N SER A 40 6.48 15.02 -4.97
CA SER A 40 6.89 15.79 -3.79
C SER A 40 8.37 15.60 -3.47
N LYS A 41 8.90 14.38 -3.64
CA LYS A 41 10.31 14.06 -3.35
C LYS A 41 11.22 14.63 -4.43
N SER A 42 10.90 14.41 -5.70
CA SER A 42 11.67 14.89 -6.85
C SER A 42 11.74 16.41 -6.88
N VAL A 43 10.60 17.09 -6.77
CA VAL A 43 10.58 18.55 -6.78
C VAL A 43 11.24 19.11 -5.53
N GLY A 44 11.04 18.50 -4.35
CA GLY A 44 11.72 18.91 -3.12
C GLY A 44 13.25 18.84 -3.26
N ILE A 45 13.79 17.73 -3.77
CA ILE A 45 15.24 17.57 -3.97
C ILE A 45 15.75 18.54 -5.03
N SER A 46 15.08 18.64 -6.18
CA SER A 46 15.46 19.57 -7.24
C SER A 46 15.50 21.00 -6.75
N MET A 47 14.49 21.41 -5.97
CA MET A 47 14.39 22.77 -5.47
C MET A 47 15.48 23.11 -4.46
N ILE A 48 15.85 22.16 -3.59
CA ILE A 48 17.01 22.31 -2.69
C ILE A 48 18.29 22.50 -3.51
N ILE A 49 18.55 21.64 -4.49
CA ILE A 49 19.76 21.72 -5.31
C ILE A 49 19.82 23.05 -6.06
N THR A 50 18.73 23.44 -6.72
CA THR A 50 18.65 24.69 -7.48
C THR A 50 18.84 25.91 -6.56
N THR A 51 18.17 25.95 -5.40
CA THR A 51 18.28 27.08 -4.46
C THR A 51 19.69 27.16 -3.88
N SER A 52 20.31 26.02 -3.54
CA SER A 52 21.68 25.97 -3.03
C SER A 52 22.70 26.44 -4.07
N MET A 53 22.59 25.99 -5.33
CA MET A 53 23.46 26.48 -6.41
C MET A 53 23.28 27.97 -6.66
N LEU A 54 22.03 28.45 -6.67
CA LEU A 54 21.74 29.87 -6.88
C LEU A 54 22.24 30.72 -5.70
N ALA A 55 22.18 30.21 -4.47
CA ALA A 55 22.72 30.86 -3.29
C ALA A 55 24.24 31.00 -3.36
N ILE A 56 24.95 29.96 -3.82
CA ILE A 56 26.41 30.02 -4.02
C ILE A 56 26.75 31.04 -5.11
N ALA A 57 26.06 31.00 -6.24
CA ALA A 57 26.26 31.97 -7.33
C ALA A 57 25.99 33.41 -6.88
N PHE A 58 24.93 33.62 -6.10
CA PHE A 58 24.59 34.91 -5.54
C PHE A 58 25.63 35.39 -4.51
N ALA A 59 26.14 34.50 -3.66
CA ALA A 59 27.20 34.81 -2.72
C ALA A 59 28.49 35.25 -3.44
N LEU A 60 28.86 34.57 -4.53
CA LEU A 60 30.00 34.98 -5.37
C LEU A 60 29.77 36.37 -6.00
N ALA A 61 28.56 36.64 -6.52
CA ALA A 61 28.21 37.96 -7.05
C ALA A 61 28.25 39.06 -5.98
N LEU A 62 27.81 38.76 -4.76
CA LEU A 62 27.90 39.66 -3.59
C LEU A 62 29.36 39.95 -3.21
N ILE A 63 30.19 38.92 -3.13
CA ILE A 63 31.62 39.06 -2.82
C ILE A 63 32.29 39.92 -3.90
N LEU A 64 32.09 39.61 -5.18
CA LEU A 64 32.64 40.40 -6.28
C LEU A 64 32.17 41.85 -6.20
N PHE A 65 30.88 42.09 -5.96
CA PHE A 65 30.33 43.44 -5.83
C PHE A 65 30.94 44.24 -4.67
N ILE A 66 31.24 43.60 -3.54
CA ILE A 66 31.86 44.26 -2.38
C ILE A 66 33.36 44.52 -2.62
N PHE A 67 34.10 43.51 -3.10
CA PHE A 67 35.55 43.58 -3.23
C PHE A 67 36.04 44.40 -4.42
N THR A 68 35.25 44.49 -5.50
CA THR A 68 35.61 45.31 -6.68
C THR A 68 35.19 46.77 -6.54
N ARG A 69 34.48 47.14 -5.47
CA ARG A 69 34.00 48.49 -5.24
C ARG A 69 35.19 49.43 -4.97
N GLY A 70 35.37 50.46 -5.80
CA GLY A 70 36.52 51.37 -5.71
C GLY A 70 37.82 50.85 -6.35
N THR A 71 37.75 49.77 -7.15
CA THR A 71 38.89 49.30 -7.98
C THR A 71 38.67 49.66 -9.46
N GLU A 72 39.70 49.62 -10.31
CA GLU A 72 39.59 49.97 -11.74
C GLU A 72 38.59 49.09 -12.53
N SER A 73 38.26 47.90 -12.02
CA SER A 73 37.31 46.96 -12.60
C SER A 73 36.06 46.79 -11.73
N GLU A 74 35.35 47.89 -11.46
CA GLU A 74 34.12 47.85 -10.67
C GLU A 74 33.07 46.90 -11.26
N TYR A 75 32.48 46.07 -10.40
CA TYR A 75 31.37 45.22 -10.79
C TYR A 75 30.13 46.09 -11.12
N GLU A 76 29.63 45.93 -12.34
CA GLU A 76 28.49 46.71 -12.84
C GLU A 76 27.24 46.55 -11.94
N THR A 77 26.76 47.68 -11.39
CA THR A 77 25.63 47.71 -10.43
C THR A 77 24.36 47.07 -11.01
N TRP A 78 24.08 47.24 -12.31
CA TRP A 78 22.89 46.65 -12.92
C TRP A 78 22.93 45.10 -12.93
N ARG A 79 24.12 44.49 -13.09
CA ARG A 79 24.26 43.02 -13.01
C ARG A 79 23.93 42.53 -11.62
N PHE A 80 24.35 43.26 -10.59
CA PHE A 80 24.02 42.95 -9.21
C PHE A 80 22.51 43.03 -8.94
N VAL A 81 21.83 44.06 -9.47
CA VAL A 81 20.36 44.19 -9.38
C VAL A 81 19.64 43.04 -10.06
N VAL A 82 20.12 42.58 -11.22
CA VAL A 82 19.54 41.42 -11.92
C VAL A 82 19.69 40.14 -11.08
N TRP A 83 20.89 39.88 -10.54
CA TRP A 83 21.14 38.71 -9.71
C TRP A 83 20.33 38.69 -8.41
N THR A 84 20.22 39.82 -7.72
CA THR A 84 19.38 39.97 -6.52
C THR A 84 17.90 39.70 -6.84
N SER A 85 17.39 40.23 -7.96
CA SER A 85 16.01 40.00 -8.38
C SER A 85 15.73 38.52 -8.70
N ILE A 86 16.62 37.85 -9.45
CA ILE A 86 16.49 36.42 -9.78
C ILE A 86 16.49 35.56 -8.51
N PHE A 87 17.40 35.88 -7.58
CA PHE A 87 17.49 35.18 -6.31
C PHE A 87 16.23 35.38 -5.45
N ALA A 88 15.72 36.61 -5.37
CA ALA A 88 14.51 36.91 -4.60
C ALA A 88 13.28 36.15 -5.12
N VAL A 89 13.05 36.13 -6.45
CA VAL A 89 11.94 35.38 -7.05
C VAL A 89 12.07 33.89 -6.78
N SER A 90 13.27 33.33 -6.94
CA SER A 90 13.53 31.91 -6.67
C SER A 90 13.29 31.57 -5.21
N PHE A 91 13.72 32.43 -4.29
CA PHE A 91 13.53 32.24 -2.85
C PHE A 91 12.05 32.28 -2.46
N ILE A 92 11.28 33.25 -2.97
CA ILE A 92 9.83 33.32 -2.74
C ILE A 92 9.14 32.05 -3.24
N PHE A 93 9.50 31.57 -4.43
CA PHE A 93 8.96 30.33 -4.97
C PHE A 93 9.27 29.13 -4.07
N THR A 94 10.50 29.03 -3.53
CA THR A 94 10.88 28.00 -2.56
C THR A 94 10.04 28.09 -1.28
N VAL A 95 9.85 29.28 -0.74
CA VAL A 95 8.98 29.49 0.43
C VAL A 95 7.55 29.03 0.15
N VAL A 96 6.98 29.43 -1.00
CA VAL A 96 5.62 29.02 -1.40
C VAL A 96 5.50 27.50 -1.55
N TRP A 97 6.51 26.86 -2.12
CA TRP A 97 6.53 25.41 -2.28
C TRP A 97 6.49 24.67 -0.94
N TYR A 98 7.33 25.08 0.02
CA TYR A 98 7.40 24.41 1.32
C TYR A 98 6.23 24.75 2.24
N ILE A 99 5.68 25.96 2.19
CA ILE A 99 4.59 26.41 3.08
C ILE A 99 3.23 25.98 2.56
N PHE A 100 2.97 26.05 1.26
CA PHE A 100 1.63 25.84 0.71
C PHE A 100 1.53 24.56 -0.10
N ILE A 101 2.44 24.36 -1.06
CA ILE A 101 2.29 23.31 -2.06
C ILE A 101 2.56 21.94 -1.45
N LYS A 102 3.73 21.73 -0.84
CA LYS A 102 4.12 20.48 -0.19
C LYS A 102 3.10 19.98 0.86
N PRO A 103 2.63 20.79 1.84
CA PRO A 103 1.64 20.32 2.80
C PRO A 103 0.29 20.02 2.16
N SER A 104 -0.12 20.76 1.12
CA SER A 104 -1.37 20.45 0.40
C SER A 104 -1.30 19.11 -0.35
N LEU A 105 -0.13 18.76 -0.90
CA LEU A 105 0.13 17.47 -1.53
C LEU A 105 0.11 16.33 -0.52
N LEU A 106 0.74 16.53 0.64
CA LEU A 106 0.76 15.54 1.72
C LEU A 106 -0.65 15.27 2.26
N ARG A 107 -1.47 16.31 2.46
CA ARG A 107 -2.88 16.13 2.86
C ARG A 107 -3.66 15.28 1.86
N LYS A 108 -3.50 15.53 0.55
CA LYS A 108 -4.14 14.70 -0.48
C LYS A 108 -3.68 13.25 -0.47
N ILE A 109 -2.39 13.01 -0.18
CA ILE A 109 -1.86 11.65 -0.04
C ILE A 109 -2.51 10.94 1.15
N GLU A 110 -2.68 11.63 2.27
CA GLU A 110 -3.36 11.13 3.47
C GLU A 110 -4.82 10.76 3.17
N ASP A 111 -5.55 11.65 2.50
CA ASP A 111 -6.95 11.42 2.11
C ASP A 111 -7.09 10.18 1.21
N TYR A 112 -6.22 10.06 0.19
CA TYR A 112 -6.21 8.89 -0.69
C TYR A 112 -5.81 7.61 0.04
N ARG A 113 -4.94 7.69 1.05
CA ARG A 113 -4.57 6.54 1.88
C ARG A 113 -5.75 6.06 2.72
N HIS A 114 -6.48 6.97 3.36
CA HIS A 114 -7.70 6.64 4.10
C HIS A 114 -8.77 6.01 3.21
N GLU A 115 -8.96 6.51 2.00
CA GLU A 115 -9.89 5.92 1.04
C GLU A 115 -9.45 4.52 0.60
N LEU A 116 -8.15 4.31 0.43
CA LEU A 116 -7.60 3.00 0.09
C LEU A 116 -7.75 2.00 1.24
N GLU A 117 -7.53 2.43 2.48
CA GLU A 117 -7.75 1.62 3.69
C GLU A 117 -9.23 1.26 3.86
N ARG A 118 -10.16 2.19 3.61
CA ARG A 118 -11.60 1.94 3.62
C ARG A 118 -11.99 0.89 2.58
N ILE A 119 -11.52 1.01 1.34
CA ILE A 119 -11.76 0.03 0.28
C ILE A 119 -11.16 -1.33 0.67
N ASN A 120 -9.96 -1.34 1.24
CA ASN A 120 -9.29 -2.57 1.66
C ASN A 120 -10.07 -3.26 2.79
N ALA A 121 -10.52 -2.52 3.81
CA ALA A 121 -11.34 -3.04 4.90
C ALA A 121 -12.68 -3.61 4.40
N GLN A 122 -13.34 -2.93 3.45
CA GLN A 122 -14.54 -3.45 2.80
C GLN A 122 -14.26 -4.75 2.03
N SER A 123 -13.16 -4.81 1.28
CA SER A 123 -12.76 -6.04 0.57
C SER A 123 -12.42 -7.19 1.54
N LEU A 124 -11.78 -6.89 2.67
CA LEU A 124 -11.45 -7.85 3.72
C LEU A 124 -12.69 -8.37 4.44
N SER A 125 -13.68 -7.51 4.70
CA SER A 125 -14.96 -7.91 5.30
C SER A 125 -15.76 -8.83 4.37
N LYS A 126 -15.78 -8.54 3.07
CA LYS A 126 -16.39 -9.40 2.05
C LYS A 126 -15.66 -10.73 1.91
N ALA A 127 -14.32 -10.70 1.87
CA ALA A 127 -13.51 -11.92 1.84
C ALA A 127 -13.72 -12.76 3.10
N ARG A 128 -13.79 -12.13 4.29
CA ARG A 128 -14.08 -12.82 5.55
C ARG A 128 -15.48 -13.42 5.57
N GLY A 129 -16.48 -12.72 5.03
CA GLY A 129 -17.85 -13.23 4.88
C GLY A 129 -17.93 -14.42 3.93
N ILE A 130 -17.19 -14.39 2.82
CA ILE A 130 -17.08 -15.51 1.88
C ILE A 130 -16.34 -16.68 2.53
N TYR A 131 -15.23 -16.44 3.24
CA TYR A 131 -14.50 -17.47 3.97
C TYR A 131 -15.30 -18.07 5.12
N SER A 132 -16.15 -17.31 5.82
CA SER A 132 -17.05 -17.89 6.82
C SER A 132 -18.14 -18.74 6.17
N LEU A 133 -18.69 -18.30 5.03
CA LEU A 133 -19.73 -19.04 4.32
C LEU A 133 -19.20 -20.36 3.73
N TYR A 134 -18.12 -20.28 2.95
CA TYR A 134 -17.53 -21.44 2.28
C TYR A 134 -16.60 -22.24 3.17
N GLY A 135 -16.00 -21.62 4.20
CA GLY A 135 -15.15 -22.31 5.16
C GLY A 135 -15.94 -23.21 6.10
N GLU A 136 -17.17 -22.83 6.47
CA GLU A 136 -18.07 -23.75 7.19
C GLU A 136 -18.49 -24.94 6.33
N ASP A 137 -18.81 -24.71 5.05
CA ASP A 137 -19.13 -25.79 4.13
C ASP A 137 -17.92 -26.73 3.89
N TYR A 138 -16.71 -26.17 3.85
CA TYR A 138 -15.48 -26.94 3.76
C TYR A 138 -15.22 -27.76 5.03
N LYS A 139 -15.40 -27.17 6.22
CA LYS A 139 -15.29 -27.89 7.50
C LYS A 139 -16.31 -29.01 7.62
N ARG A 140 -17.57 -28.76 7.23
CA ARG A 140 -18.63 -29.78 7.21
C ARG A 140 -18.33 -30.94 6.27
N LYS A 141 -17.71 -30.68 5.11
CA LYS A 141 -17.27 -31.74 4.19
C LYS A 141 -16.14 -32.58 4.79
N GLN A 142 -15.19 -31.94 5.46
CA GLN A 142 -14.09 -32.62 6.15
C GLN A 142 -14.59 -33.52 7.29
N GLU A 143 -15.51 -33.05 8.11
CA GLU A 143 -16.11 -33.84 9.21
C GLU A 143 -16.83 -35.08 8.68
N LYS A 144 -17.59 -34.95 7.58
CA LYS A 144 -18.25 -36.10 6.94
C LYS A 144 -17.27 -37.15 6.42
N ILE A 145 -16.16 -36.72 5.81
CA ILE A 145 -15.12 -37.63 5.33
C ILE A 145 -14.50 -38.39 6.50
N HIS A 146 -14.16 -37.70 7.59
CA HIS A 146 -13.61 -38.36 8.78
C HIS A 146 -14.60 -39.29 9.48
N GLU A 147 -15.89 -38.96 9.50
CA GLU A 147 -16.91 -39.83 10.07
C GLU A 147 -17.12 -41.09 9.22
N GLU A 148 -17.05 -40.97 7.89
CA GLU A 148 -17.06 -42.10 6.96
C GLU A 148 -15.81 -42.97 7.09
N GLU A 149 -14.62 -42.36 7.20
CA GLU A 149 -13.36 -43.07 7.45
C GLU A 149 -13.39 -43.82 8.78
N LYS A 150 -13.91 -43.20 9.84
CA LYS A 150 -14.05 -43.84 11.15
C LYS A 150 -15.02 -45.02 11.11
N LYS A 151 -16.18 -44.86 10.45
CA LYS A 151 -17.15 -45.95 10.26
C LYS A 151 -16.57 -47.08 9.42
N LYS A 152 -15.73 -46.76 8.43
CA LYS A 152 -15.04 -47.75 7.61
C LYS A 152 -13.98 -48.51 8.41
N ALA A 153 -13.18 -47.81 9.22
CA ALA A 153 -12.21 -48.42 10.12
C ALA A 153 -12.87 -49.30 11.20
N GLU A 154 -14.01 -48.88 11.76
CA GLU A 154 -14.79 -49.70 12.71
C GLU A 154 -15.37 -50.97 12.06
N LYS A 155 -15.84 -50.88 10.81
CA LYS A 155 -16.28 -52.06 10.05
C LYS A 155 -15.14 -53.01 9.74
N GLU A 156 -14.00 -52.49 9.27
CA GLU A 156 -12.81 -53.30 9.01
C GLU A 156 -12.24 -53.94 10.29
N ALA A 157 -12.32 -53.25 11.43
CA ALA A 157 -11.94 -53.80 12.73
C ALA A 157 -12.89 -54.90 13.20
N LYS A 158 -14.20 -54.73 13.02
CA LYS A 158 -15.21 -55.76 13.32
C LYS A 158 -15.07 -56.98 12.43
N GLU A 159 -14.91 -56.79 11.12
CA GLU A 159 -14.67 -57.90 10.19
C GLU A 159 -13.36 -58.63 10.49
N LYS A 160 -12.30 -57.92 10.90
CA LYS A 160 -11.06 -58.56 11.36
C LYS A 160 -11.27 -59.33 12.66
N ALA A 161 -11.99 -58.76 13.63
CA ALA A 161 -12.29 -59.44 14.89
C ALA A 161 -13.13 -60.70 14.68
N GLU A 162 -14.16 -60.64 13.83
CA GLU A 162 -14.98 -61.80 13.44
C GLU A 162 -14.17 -62.86 12.71
N ARG A 163 -13.30 -62.48 11.76
CA ARG A 163 -12.38 -63.43 11.11
C ARG A 163 -11.43 -64.09 12.09
N THR A 164 -10.91 -63.33 13.06
CA THR A 164 -10.00 -63.87 14.09
C THR A 164 -10.74 -64.83 15.02
N ALA A 165 -11.96 -64.50 15.43
CA ALA A 165 -12.82 -65.38 16.23
C ALA A 165 -13.20 -66.67 15.49
N THR A 166 -13.55 -66.61 14.19
CA THR A 166 -13.82 -67.81 13.38
C THR A 166 -12.57 -68.66 13.12
N LEU A 167 -11.38 -68.06 13.11
CA LEU A 167 -10.11 -68.79 12.99
C LEU A 167 -9.77 -69.49 14.31
N GLU A 168 -10.04 -68.86 15.45
CA GLU A 168 -9.89 -69.47 16.78
C GLU A 168 -10.88 -70.61 17.02
N GLU A 169 -12.16 -70.44 16.64
CA GLU A 169 -13.20 -71.49 16.75
C GLU A 169 -12.93 -72.71 15.85
N ASN A 170 -12.35 -72.49 14.66
CA ASN A 170 -11.92 -73.60 13.78
C ASN A 170 -10.63 -74.28 14.28
N ALA A 171 -9.70 -73.53 14.88
CA ALA A 171 -8.48 -74.10 15.48
C ALA A 171 -8.79 -74.96 16.71
N GLU A 172 -9.80 -74.57 17.51
CA GLU A 172 -10.27 -75.35 18.67
C GLU A 172 -10.97 -76.65 18.23
N ASN A 173 -11.80 -76.60 17.17
CA ASN A 173 -12.45 -77.78 16.58
C ASN A 173 -11.47 -78.78 15.92
N ASP A 174 -10.40 -78.31 15.29
CA ASP A 174 -9.37 -79.20 14.71
C ASP A 174 -8.51 -79.86 15.80
N SER A 175 -8.37 -79.24 16.99
CA SER A 175 -7.69 -79.83 18.13
C SER A 175 -8.48 -80.97 18.79
N GLU A 176 -9.81 -80.94 18.73
CA GLU A 176 -10.68 -82.03 19.24
C GLU A 176 -10.77 -83.25 18.31
N LYS A 177 -10.55 -83.09 17.00
CA LYS A 177 -10.61 -84.20 16.03
C LYS A 177 -9.28 -84.95 15.83
N GLY A 178 -8.18 -84.44 16.37
CA GLY A 178 -6.85 -85.03 16.27
C GLY A 178 -6.52 -86.11 17.31
N VAL A 179 -7.47 -86.46 18.20
CA VAL A 179 -7.30 -87.51 19.22
C VAL A 179 -8.35 -88.61 19.00
N ASN A 180 -8.05 -89.53 18.09
CA ASN A 180 -8.56 -90.91 18.08
C ASN A 180 -7.60 -91.81 17.30
#